data_AF-D9XU78-F1
#
_entry.id   AF-D9XU78-F1
#
_cell.length_a   1.000
_cell.length_b   1.000
_cell.length_c   1.000
_cell.angle_alpha   90.00
_cell.angle_beta   90.00
_cell.angle_gamma   90.00
#
_symmetry.space_group_name_H-M   'P 1'
#
loop_
_entity.id
_entity.type
_entity.pdbx_description
1 polymer ?
#
loop_
_entity_poly.entity_id
_entity_poly.type
_entity_poly.pdbx_seq_one_letter_code
_entity_poly.pdbx_strand_id
1 'polypeptide(L)'
;MVAVMNEAFGPAERFRPVKAESWREIEEWAGLELPHDYKQFVDGYGDAVVFRHLCIAHPEGSEPLLKVMQEERQIFLAHVEGVFDKAPGESSGLGRFLPWAYHNFNGDLCLLVPPSADEPEWTVAVAFRQCPEVQIFPGGLVDFLRALTRREFPRGWPQVGFEWESVEGSPLI
;
A
#
# COMPACT_ATOMS: atom_id res chain seq x y z
N MET A 1 -4.15 -17.13 8.25
CA MET A 1 -4.15 -15.83 7.53
C MET A 1 -5.45 -15.62 6.75
N VAL A 2 -5.83 -16.51 5.81
CA VAL A 2 -7.09 -16.39 5.02
C VAL A 2 -8.36 -16.25 5.89
N ALA A 3 -8.55 -17.08 6.92
CA ALA A 3 -9.71 -16.98 7.81
C ALA A 3 -9.80 -15.61 8.52
N VAL A 4 -8.65 -15.08 8.95
CA VAL A 4 -8.55 -13.77 9.62
C VAL A 4 -8.85 -12.62 8.66
N MET A 5 -8.48 -12.74 7.38
CA MET A 5 -8.83 -11.76 6.36
C MET A 5 -10.32 -11.79 6.05
N ASN A 6 -10.92 -12.98 5.93
CA ASN A 6 -12.35 -13.11 5.70
C ASN A 6 -13.19 -12.55 6.88
N GLU A 7 -12.73 -12.75 8.11
CA GLU A 7 -13.39 -12.17 9.30
C GLU A 7 -13.30 -10.64 9.33
N ALA A 8 -12.17 -10.08 8.90
CA ALA A 8 -11.94 -8.63 8.94
C ALA A 8 -12.55 -7.86 7.76
N PHE A 9 -12.56 -8.47 6.57
CA PHE A 9 -12.82 -7.80 5.30
C PHE A 9 -13.94 -8.47 4.47
N GLY A 10 -14.55 -9.54 4.97
CA GLY A 10 -15.50 -10.34 4.19
C GLY A 10 -14.79 -11.26 3.18
N PRO A 11 -15.53 -12.10 2.45
CA PRO A 11 -14.94 -13.07 1.52
C PRO A 11 -14.14 -12.36 0.41
N ALA A 12 -13.01 -12.94 0.04
CA ALA A 12 -12.26 -12.53 -1.15
C ALA A 12 -13.14 -12.65 -2.42
N GLU A 13 -13.25 -11.57 -3.20
CA GLU A 13 -14.13 -11.50 -4.38
C GLU A 13 -13.37 -11.63 -5.71
N ARG A 14 -12.16 -12.20 -5.70
CA ARG A 14 -11.34 -12.32 -6.90
C ARG A 14 -11.65 -13.55 -7.76
N PHE A 15 -11.74 -13.34 -9.08
CA PHE A 15 -12.06 -14.38 -10.05
C PHE A 15 -10.85 -14.99 -10.78
N ARG A 16 -9.65 -14.39 -10.71
CA ARG A 16 -8.41 -14.89 -11.37
C ARG A 16 -7.14 -14.56 -10.60
N PRO A 17 -6.28 -15.53 -10.22
CA PRO A 17 -5.03 -15.27 -9.48
C PRO A 17 -3.97 -14.51 -10.31
N VAL A 18 -3.04 -13.80 -9.63
CA VAL A 18 -1.96 -13.06 -10.31
C VAL A 18 -0.99 -14.09 -10.85
N LYS A 19 -0.50 -13.87 -12.06
CA LYS A 19 0.58 -14.65 -12.63
C LYS A 19 1.88 -14.36 -11.89
N ALA A 20 2.63 -15.41 -11.57
CA ALA A 20 3.86 -15.30 -10.80
C ALA A 20 4.89 -14.32 -11.43
N GLU A 21 4.92 -14.24 -12.76
CA GLU A 21 5.76 -13.29 -13.50
C GLU A 21 5.46 -11.82 -13.20
N SER A 22 4.20 -11.45 -12.94
CA SER A 22 3.82 -10.07 -12.63
C SER A 22 4.31 -9.65 -11.26
N TRP A 23 4.22 -10.54 -10.26
CA TRP A 23 4.84 -10.28 -8.94
C TRP A 23 6.37 -10.22 -9.04
N ARG A 24 6.98 -11.12 -9.81
CA ARG A 24 8.43 -11.15 -10.00
C ARG A 24 8.95 -9.84 -10.61
N GLU A 25 8.27 -9.30 -11.62
CA GLU A 25 8.66 -8.03 -12.24
C GLU A 25 8.64 -6.87 -11.24
N ILE A 26 7.64 -6.82 -10.37
CA ILE A 26 7.53 -5.81 -9.31
C ILE A 26 8.66 -5.96 -8.28
N GLU A 27 8.93 -7.19 -7.84
CA GLU A 27 10.00 -7.48 -6.86
C GLU A 27 11.40 -7.22 -7.44
N GLU A 28 11.62 -7.51 -8.72
CA GLU A 28 12.85 -7.17 -9.46
C GLU A 28 13.06 -5.65 -9.50
N TRP A 29 12.01 -4.87 -9.78
CA TRP A 29 12.07 -3.40 -9.75
C TRP A 29 12.28 -2.85 -8.33
N ALA A 30 11.58 -3.41 -7.34
CA ALA A 30 11.71 -3.01 -5.94
C ALA A 30 13.08 -3.37 -5.35
N GLY A 31 13.75 -4.39 -5.91
CA GLY A 31 15.01 -4.95 -5.42
C GLY A 31 14.84 -5.76 -4.13
N LEU A 32 13.60 -6.16 -3.79
CA LEU A 32 13.21 -6.84 -2.55
C LEU A 32 12.00 -7.73 -2.82
N GLU A 33 11.89 -8.84 -2.08
CA GLU A 33 10.65 -9.60 -2.01
C GLU A 33 9.60 -8.81 -1.22
N LEU A 34 8.40 -8.67 -1.77
CA LEU A 34 7.30 -7.95 -1.13
C LEU A 34 6.67 -8.77 0.02
N PRO A 35 6.05 -8.10 1.01
CA PRO A 35 5.37 -8.78 2.11
C PRO A 35 4.35 -9.81 1.61
N HIS A 36 4.38 -11.00 2.20
CA HIS A 36 3.44 -12.08 1.83
C HIS A 36 1.99 -11.69 2.10
N ASP A 37 1.70 -11.02 3.22
CA ASP A 37 0.36 -10.58 3.59
C ASP A 37 -0.19 -9.53 2.61
N TYR A 38 0.68 -8.63 2.11
CA TYR A 38 0.34 -7.69 1.03
C TYR A 38 -0.03 -8.42 -0.25
N LYS A 39 0.84 -9.32 -0.74
CA LYS A 39 0.57 -10.09 -1.96
C LYS A 39 -0.71 -10.89 -1.81
N GLN A 40 -0.97 -11.53 -0.67
CA GLN A 40 -2.19 -12.28 -0.41
C GLN A 40 -3.45 -11.39 -0.38
N PHE A 41 -3.35 -10.16 0.16
CA PHE A 41 -4.46 -9.20 0.14
C PHE A 41 -4.80 -8.76 -1.28
N VAL A 42 -3.81 -8.25 -2.01
CA VAL A 42 -3.99 -7.88 -3.42
C VAL A 42 -4.49 -9.08 -4.22
N ASP A 43 -3.98 -10.27 -3.90
CA ASP A 43 -4.37 -11.48 -4.59
C ASP A 43 -5.78 -11.97 -4.24
N GLY A 44 -6.38 -11.53 -3.14
CA GLY A 44 -7.74 -11.89 -2.76
C GLY A 44 -8.78 -10.87 -3.17
N TYR A 45 -8.41 -9.59 -3.24
CA TYR A 45 -9.36 -8.47 -3.41
C TYR A 45 -9.21 -7.71 -4.72
N GLY A 46 -8.18 -7.97 -5.54
CA GLY A 46 -8.02 -7.31 -6.84
C GLY A 46 -7.68 -5.82 -6.75
N ASP A 47 -7.87 -5.09 -7.87
CA ASP A 47 -7.83 -3.63 -7.88
C ASP A 47 -9.15 -3.09 -7.36
N ALA A 48 -9.08 -2.31 -6.29
CA ALA A 48 -10.26 -1.92 -5.54
C ALA A 48 -10.08 -0.58 -4.85
N VAL A 49 -11.22 0.08 -4.60
CA VAL A 49 -11.32 1.13 -3.62
C VAL A 49 -11.81 0.50 -2.32
N VAL A 50 -10.99 0.55 -1.28
CA VAL A 50 -11.37 0.10 0.06
C VAL A 50 -11.53 1.30 1.00
N PHE A 51 -12.39 1.13 2.01
CA PHE A 51 -12.77 2.23 2.91
C PHE A 51 -13.24 3.47 2.14
N ARG A 52 -13.79 3.32 0.94
CA ARG A 52 -14.27 4.41 0.06
C ARG A 52 -13.21 5.47 -0.34
N HIS A 53 -11.94 5.33 0.05
CA HIS A 53 -10.93 6.34 -0.23
C HIS A 53 -9.52 5.81 -0.52
N LEU A 54 -9.26 4.54 -0.21
CA LEU A 54 -7.96 3.93 -0.40
C LEU A 54 -7.98 3.09 -1.67
N CYS A 55 -7.31 3.57 -2.72
CA CYS A 55 -7.21 2.87 -4.00
C CYS A 55 -6.04 1.89 -3.97
N ILE A 56 -6.35 0.61 -4.12
CA ILE A 56 -5.40 -0.49 -4.19
C ILE A 56 -5.21 -0.85 -5.65
N ALA A 57 -3.99 -0.64 -6.16
CA ALA A 57 -3.63 -1.09 -7.49
C ALA A 57 -3.25 -2.57 -7.48
N HIS A 58 -3.44 -3.23 -8.62
CA HIS A 58 -3.20 -4.65 -8.78
C HIS A 58 -2.23 -4.91 -9.94
N PRO A 59 -1.34 -5.91 -9.88
CA PRO A 59 -0.34 -6.16 -10.94
C PRO A 59 -0.96 -6.27 -12.34
N GLU A 60 -2.11 -6.91 -12.44
CA GLU A 60 -2.88 -7.09 -13.68
C GLU A 60 -4.18 -6.26 -13.70
N GLY A 61 -4.28 -5.23 -12.86
CA GLY A 61 -5.46 -4.36 -12.78
C GLY A 61 -5.57 -3.38 -13.94
N SER A 62 -6.64 -2.58 -13.90
CA SER A 62 -6.90 -1.47 -14.82
C SER A 62 -5.71 -0.49 -14.91
N GLU A 63 -5.17 -0.13 -13.76
CA GLU A 63 -3.88 0.55 -13.60
C GLU A 63 -2.85 -0.45 -13.04
N PRO A 64 -1.87 -0.90 -13.84
CA PRO A 64 -0.90 -1.90 -13.38
C PRO A 64 -0.10 -1.41 -12.17
N LEU A 65 -0.07 -2.21 -11.11
CA LEU A 65 0.57 -1.86 -9.83
C LEU A 65 2.01 -1.37 -10.01
N LEU A 66 2.82 -2.00 -10.85
CA LEU A 66 4.21 -1.58 -11.09
C LEU A 66 4.31 -0.11 -11.52
N LYS A 67 3.42 0.31 -12.43
CA LYS A 67 3.36 1.68 -12.93
C LYS A 67 2.99 2.65 -11.80
N VAL A 68 1.96 2.31 -11.02
CA VAL A 68 1.52 3.11 -9.86
C VAL A 68 2.66 3.24 -8.84
N MET A 69 3.33 2.14 -8.47
CA MET A 69 4.45 2.18 -7.54
C MET A 69 5.59 3.08 -8.03
N GLN A 70 5.90 3.04 -9.33
CA GLN A 70 6.93 3.86 -9.95
C GLN A 70 6.58 5.35 -9.91
N GLU A 71 5.38 5.72 -10.36
CA GLU A 71 4.92 7.10 -10.43
C GLU A 71 4.81 7.72 -9.03
N GLU A 72 4.17 7.03 -8.09
CA GLU A 72 4.02 7.52 -6.72
C GLU A 72 5.35 7.61 -5.97
N ARG A 73 6.32 6.74 -6.28
CA ARG A 73 7.67 6.82 -5.69
C ARG A 73 8.41 8.05 -6.19
N GLN A 74 8.25 8.43 -7.45
CA GLN A 74 8.82 9.69 -7.95
C GLN A 74 8.21 10.90 -7.26
N ILE A 75 6.87 10.91 -7.07
CA ILE A 75 6.17 11.99 -6.36
C ILE A 75 6.66 12.08 -4.90
N PHE A 76 6.74 10.95 -4.21
CA PHE A 76 7.22 10.89 -2.83
C PHE A 76 8.65 11.45 -2.70
N LEU A 77 9.58 10.97 -3.53
CA LEU A 77 10.97 11.41 -3.49
C LEU A 77 11.13 12.90 -3.79
N ALA A 78 10.42 13.41 -4.80
CA ALA A 78 10.44 14.84 -5.13
C ALA A 78 9.90 15.71 -3.98
N HIS A 79 8.87 15.25 -3.26
CA HIS A 79 8.37 15.95 -2.09
C HIS A 79 9.37 15.91 -0.93
N VAL A 80 10.00 14.77 -0.71
CA VAL A 80 10.99 14.60 0.37
C VAL A 80 12.22 15.47 0.14
N GLU A 81 12.77 15.48 -1.07
CA GLU A 81 13.94 16.29 -1.45
C GLU A 81 13.69 17.80 -1.29
N GLY A 82 12.45 18.26 -1.51
CA GLY A 82 12.10 19.68 -1.42
C GLY A 82 11.77 20.20 -0.02
N VAL A 83 11.64 19.31 0.98
CA VAL A 83 11.05 19.65 2.28
C VAL A 83 11.92 19.22 3.46
N PHE A 84 12.66 18.12 3.35
CA PHE A 84 13.58 17.69 4.39
C PHE A 84 15.00 18.17 4.04
N ASP A 85 15.58 19.05 4.88
CA ASP A 85 16.91 19.68 4.71
C ASP A 85 18.07 18.70 4.48
N LYS A 86 17.86 17.42 4.78
CA LYS A 86 18.67 16.32 4.29
C LYS A 86 17.76 15.45 3.45
N ALA A 87 18.01 15.37 2.15
CA ALA A 87 17.52 14.24 1.35
C ALA A 87 17.94 12.96 2.10
N PRO A 88 17.00 12.17 2.61
CA PRO A 88 17.31 10.99 3.39
C PRO A 88 17.78 9.91 2.43
N GLY A 89 19.10 9.87 2.23
CA GLY A 89 19.67 9.06 1.16
C GLY A 89 21.18 8.91 1.21
N GLU A 90 21.81 8.81 2.38
CA GLU A 90 23.17 8.24 2.45
C GLU A 90 23.41 7.25 3.61
N SER A 91 22.45 7.06 4.53
CA SER A 91 22.59 5.99 5.54
C SER A 91 21.31 5.23 5.96
N SER A 92 20.10 5.63 5.53
CA SER A 92 18.87 4.93 5.96
C SER A 92 17.64 5.18 5.06
N GLY A 93 17.47 4.33 4.04
CA GLY A 93 16.22 3.58 3.84
C GLY A 93 14.99 4.20 3.16
N LEU A 94 14.75 5.51 3.15
CA LEU A 94 13.48 6.07 2.58
C LEU A 94 13.35 5.85 1.07
N GLY A 95 14.46 5.84 0.34
CA GLY A 95 14.48 5.43 -1.06
C GLY A 95 13.98 4.00 -1.29
N ARG A 96 13.91 3.15 -0.25
CA ARG A 96 13.38 1.78 -0.31
C ARG A 96 11.89 1.70 0.02
N PHE A 97 11.23 2.81 0.38
CA PHE A 97 9.80 2.81 0.66
C PHE A 97 9.04 2.60 -0.64
N LEU A 98 8.04 1.71 -0.61
CA LEU A 98 7.31 1.30 -1.81
C LEU A 98 5.86 1.72 -1.68
N PRO A 99 5.35 2.64 -2.52
CA PRO A 99 3.93 2.96 -2.54
C PRO A 99 3.13 1.69 -2.84
N TRP A 100 2.05 1.44 -2.09
CA TRP A 100 1.18 0.26 -2.32
C TRP A 100 -0.28 0.63 -2.55
N ALA A 101 -0.65 1.85 -2.16
CA ALA A 101 -1.97 2.42 -2.37
C ALA A 101 -1.86 3.95 -2.44
N TYR A 102 -2.84 4.56 -3.10
CA TYR A 102 -3.00 6.01 -3.13
C TYR A 102 -4.38 6.41 -2.60
N HIS A 103 -4.46 7.62 -2.05
CA HIS A 103 -5.65 8.12 -1.39
C HIS A 103 -6.41 9.09 -2.29
N ASN A 104 -7.66 8.80 -2.64
CA ASN A 104 -8.44 9.67 -3.55
C ASN A 104 -9.10 10.88 -2.85
N PHE A 105 -9.09 10.92 -1.51
CA PHE A 105 -9.68 12.04 -0.74
C PHE A 105 -8.68 13.15 -0.37
N ASN A 106 -7.50 12.84 0.17
CA ASN A 106 -6.50 13.85 0.56
C ASN A 106 -5.16 13.71 -0.18
N GLY A 107 -4.97 12.66 -0.99
CA GLY A 107 -3.74 12.43 -1.73
C GLY A 107 -2.54 12.04 -0.88
N ASP A 108 -2.75 11.53 0.34
CA ASP A 108 -1.69 10.91 1.13
C ASP A 108 -1.14 9.67 0.42
N LEU A 109 0.15 9.41 0.62
CA LEU A 109 0.82 8.25 0.06
C LEU A 109 0.94 7.15 1.11
N CYS A 110 0.48 5.95 0.75
CA CYS A 110 0.60 4.77 1.59
C CYS A 110 1.80 3.95 1.14
N LEU A 111 2.74 3.74 2.04
CA LEU A 111 4.07 3.20 1.77
C LEU A 111 4.27 1.89 2.54
N LEU A 112 4.89 0.91 1.91
CA LEU A 112 5.48 -0.25 2.55
C LEU A 112 6.91 0.12 2.94
N VAL A 113 7.26 -0.16 4.18
CA VAL A 113 8.57 0.10 4.76
C VAL A 113 9.29 -1.24 4.91
N PRO A 114 10.40 -1.44 4.17
CA PRO A 114 11.13 -2.69 4.25
C PRO A 114 11.81 -2.91 5.61
N PRO A 115 12.02 -4.17 5.99
CA PRO A 115 12.85 -4.53 7.14
C PRO A 115 14.24 -3.87 7.13
N SER A 116 14.71 -3.60 8.34
CA SER A 116 16.00 -3.01 8.68
C SER A 116 16.59 -3.70 9.92
N ALA A 117 17.80 -3.28 10.33
CA ALA A 117 18.43 -3.83 11.53
C ALA A 117 17.65 -3.51 12.82
N ASP A 118 16.97 -2.36 12.85
CA ASP A 118 16.22 -1.88 14.02
C ASP A 118 14.75 -2.33 14.01
N GLU A 119 14.21 -2.62 12.82
CA GLU A 119 12.84 -3.09 12.60
C GLU A 119 12.87 -4.27 11.64
N PRO A 120 12.91 -5.53 12.13
CA PRO A 120 13.10 -6.71 11.30
C PRO A 120 11.85 -7.12 10.51
N GLU A 121 10.70 -6.51 10.78
CA GLU A 121 9.43 -6.80 10.11
C GLU A 121 9.07 -5.70 9.09
N TRP A 122 8.23 -6.05 8.13
CA TRP A 122 7.63 -5.05 7.25
C TRP A 122 6.65 -4.17 8.04
N THR A 123 6.67 -2.87 7.77
CA THR A 123 5.72 -1.92 8.36
C THR A 123 5.02 -1.09 7.29
N VAL A 124 3.95 -0.39 7.67
CA VAL A 124 3.26 0.56 6.81
C VAL A 124 3.59 1.98 7.26
N ALA A 125 3.80 2.88 6.31
CA ALA A 125 3.88 4.30 6.59
C ALA A 125 2.86 5.09 5.77
N VAL A 126 2.41 6.21 6.33
CA VAL A 126 1.60 7.21 5.62
C VAL A 126 2.40 8.49 5.56
N ALA A 127 2.69 8.95 4.34
CA ALA A 127 3.26 10.27 4.11
C ALA A 127 2.10 11.24 3.87
N PHE A 128 1.93 12.20 4.78
CA PHE A 128 0.84 13.16 4.70
C PHE A 128 1.16 14.22 3.64
N ARG A 129 0.20 14.52 2.75
CA ARG A 129 0.45 15.50 1.68
C ARG A 129 0.36 16.94 2.17
N GLN A 130 -0.50 17.20 3.16
CA GLN A 130 -0.76 18.53 3.70
C GLN A 130 0.18 18.92 4.85
N CYS A 131 0.97 17.97 5.35
CA CYS A 131 1.89 18.15 6.46
C CYS A 131 3.16 17.36 6.16
N PRO A 132 4.37 17.94 6.30
CA PRO A 132 5.62 17.25 5.96
C PRO A 132 6.01 16.24 7.05
N GLU A 133 5.15 15.24 7.24
CA GLU A 133 5.24 14.22 8.26
C GLU A 133 5.01 12.85 7.61
N VAL A 134 5.81 11.88 8.03
CA VAL A 134 5.62 10.47 7.70
C VAL A 134 5.35 9.74 9.01
N GLN A 135 4.17 9.14 9.14
CA GLN A 135 3.80 8.35 10.31
C GLN A 135 3.99 6.86 9.99
N ILE A 136 4.73 6.16 10.85
CA ILE A 136 4.96 4.71 10.75
C ILE A 136 3.95 3.99 11.65
N PHE A 137 3.36 2.93 11.12
CA PHE A 137 2.41 2.04 11.78
C PHE A 137 3.06 0.64 11.90
N PRO A 138 3.24 0.12 13.12
CA PRO A 138 3.84 -1.19 13.31
C PRO A 138 2.92 -2.30 12.78
N GLY A 139 3.54 -3.36 12.25
CA GLY A 139 2.84 -4.48 11.62
C GLY A 139 2.68 -4.33 10.11
N GLY A 140 2.36 -5.45 9.46
CA GLY A 140 2.20 -5.52 8.01
C GLY A 140 0.92 -4.85 7.51
N LEU A 141 0.68 -4.96 6.20
CA LEU A 141 -0.50 -4.36 5.58
C LEU A 141 -1.81 -4.83 6.23
N VAL A 142 -1.93 -6.14 6.46
CA VAL A 142 -3.18 -6.70 6.97
C VAL A 142 -3.48 -6.20 8.39
N ASP A 143 -2.45 -5.95 9.20
CA ASP A 143 -2.62 -5.37 10.53
C ASP A 143 -3.02 -3.90 10.46
N PHE A 144 -2.41 -3.12 9.55
CA PHE A 144 -2.82 -1.75 9.28
C PHE A 144 -4.29 -1.65 8.86
N LEU A 145 -4.71 -2.43 7.85
CA LEU A 145 -6.10 -2.44 7.39
C LEU A 145 -7.07 -2.90 8.50
N ARG A 146 -6.66 -3.84 9.37
CA ARG A 146 -7.47 -4.27 10.53
C ARG A 146 -7.62 -3.15 11.57
N ALA A 147 -6.59 -2.33 11.78
CA ALA A 147 -6.70 -1.15 12.63
C ALA A 147 -7.78 -0.18 12.09
N LEU A 148 -7.82 0.02 10.76
CA LEU A 148 -8.84 0.84 10.12
C LEU A 148 -10.27 0.28 10.34
N THR A 149 -10.47 -1.04 10.30
CA THR A 149 -11.79 -1.64 10.60
C THR A 149 -12.24 -1.41 12.06
N ARG A 150 -11.29 -1.21 12.97
CA ARG A 150 -11.51 -0.82 14.38
C ARG A 150 -11.64 0.69 14.58
N ARG A 151 -11.64 1.46 13.49
CA ARG A 151 -11.68 2.93 13.47
C ARG A 151 -10.42 3.62 13.97
N GLU A 152 -9.29 2.93 13.94
CA GLU A 152 -7.96 3.47 14.27
C GLU A 152 -7.32 4.05 12.99
N PHE A 153 -7.87 5.16 12.49
CA PHE A 153 -7.42 5.79 11.25
C PHE A 153 -6.22 6.73 11.44
N PRO A 154 -5.36 6.88 10.41
CA PRO A 154 -4.40 7.99 10.35
C PRO A 154 -5.10 9.34 10.51
N ARG A 155 -4.36 10.31 11.03
CA ARG A 155 -4.91 11.64 11.32
C ARG A 155 -5.51 12.27 10.06
N GLY A 156 -6.75 12.75 10.17
CA GLY A 156 -7.43 13.46 9.08
C GLY A 156 -8.07 12.57 8.02
N TRP A 157 -7.89 11.25 8.09
CA TRP A 157 -8.58 10.33 7.19
C TRP A 157 -10.07 10.21 7.55
N PRO A 158 -10.96 10.00 6.55
CA PRO A 158 -12.37 9.74 6.80
C PRO A 158 -12.58 8.45 7.60
N GLN A 159 -13.34 8.53 8.70
CA GLN A 159 -13.69 7.35 9.50
C GLN A 159 -14.91 6.65 8.91
N VAL A 160 -14.68 5.77 7.95
CA VAL A 160 -15.72 5.00 7.27
C VAL A 160 -15.53 3.49 7.48
N GLY A 161 -16.60 2.72 7.31
CA GLY A 161 -16.53 1.27 7.40
C GLY A 161 -15.70 0.66 6.28
N PHE A 162 -15.25 -0.57 6.47
CA PHE A 162 -14.71 -1.35 5.37
C PHE A 162 -15.82 -1.62 4.36
N GLU A 163 -15.62 -1.09 3.16
CA GLU A 163 -16.40 -1.37 1.97
C GLU A 163 -15.37 -1.67 0.88
N TRP A 164 -15.59 -2.74 0.15
CA TRP A 164 -14.79 -3.10 -1.02
C TRP A 164 -15.60 -2.79 -2.26
N GLU A 165 -15.00 -2.03 -3.17
CA GLU A 165 -15.59 -1.67 -4.45
C GLU A 165 -14.53 -1.89 -5.54
N SER A 166 -14.84 -2.73 -6.52
CA SER A 166 -13.97 -2.91 -7.69
C SER A 166 -13.77 -1.61 -8.44
N VAL A 167 -12.57 -1.41 -8.97
CA VAL A 167 -12.35 -0.30 -9.92
C VAL A 167 -13.22 -0.50 -11.16
N GLU A 168 -13.84 0.59 -11.64
CA GLU A 168 -14.68 0.58 -12.83
C GLU A 168 -13.86 0.12 -14.05
N GLY A 169 -14.37 -0.89 -14.77
CA GLY A 169 -13.67 -1.47 -15.92
C GLY A 169 -12.49 -2.37 -15.56
N SER A 170 -12.37 -2.80 -14.30
CA SER A 170 -11.35 -3.77 -13.88
C SER A 170 -11.40 -5.03 -14.76
N PRO A 171 -10.25 -5.50 -15.26
CA PRO A 171 -10.16 -6.76 -16.01
C PRO A 171 -10.21 -8.00 -15.11
N LEU A 172 -10.33 -7.82 -13.78
CA LEU A 172 -10.23 -8.89 -12.78
C LEU A 172 -11.58 -9.49 -12.37
N ILE A 173 -12.69 -8.90 -12.83
CA ILE A 173 -14.08 -9.29 -12.57
C ILE A 173 -14.83 -9.54 -13.88
#